data_AF-A0A7Y4U9W3-F1
#
_entry.id   AF-A0A7Y4U9W3-F1
#
_cell.length_a   1.000
_cell.length_b   1.000
_cell.length_c   1.000
_cell.angle_alpha   90.00
_cell.angle_beta   90.00
_cell.angle_gamma   90.00
#
_symmetry.space_group_name_H-M   'P 1'
#
loop_
_entity.id
_entity.type
_entity.pdbx_description
1 polymer ?
#
loop_
_entity_poly.entity_id
_entity_poly.type
_entity_poly.pdbx_seq_one_letter_code
_entity_poly.pdbx_strand_id
1 'polypeptide(L)'
;MASACRAAGLAPPLLEEIGTRFRVTLSVVPTNARELDERDQKILASLSGGKGKSTQQLAEMIGLSPRATRTRLRTLIERGLLVEIGSGPQDPRRLYFSSEKIETASK
;
A
#
# COMPACT_ATOMS: atom_id res chain seq x y z
N MET A 1 -25.70 -10.81 4.45
CA MET A 1 -24.52 -11.65 4.09
C MET A 1 -23.58 -10.93 3.14
N ALA A 2 -24.00 -10.52 1.93
CA ALA A 2 -23.16 -9.70 1.04
C ALA A 2 -22.73 -8.34 1.66
N SER A 3 -23.58 -7.73 2.49
CA SER A 3 -23.26 -6.52 3.25
C SER A 3 -22.16 -6.74 4.30
N ALA A 4 -22.14 -7.90 4.96
CA ALA A 4 -21.12 -8.24 5.96
C ALA A 4 -19.76 -8.48 5.31
N CYS A 5 -19.73 -9.17 4.15
CA CYS A 5 -18.50 -9.34 3.36
C CYS A 5 -17.92 -7.99 2.92
N ARG A 6 -18.77 -7.07 2.44
CA ARG A 6 -18.35 -5.71 2.09
C ARG A 6 -17.82 -4.91 3.28
N ALA A 7 -18.49 -4.98 4.43
CA ALA A 7 -18.03 -4.32 5.65
C ALA A 7 -16.67 -4.86 6.14
N ALA A 8 -16.40 -6.14 5.88
CA ALA A 8 -15.11 -6.79 6.15
C ALA A 8 -14.04 -6.54 5.07
N GLY A 9 -14.34 -5.75 4.03
CA GLY A 9 -13.39 -5.47 2.94
C GLY A 9 -13.13 -6.66 2.02
N LEU A 10 -14.06 -7.62 1.96
CA LEU A 10 -14.05 -8.77 1.08
C LEU A 10 -14.99 -8.56 -0.12
N ALA A 11 -14.71 -9.25 -1.21
CA ALA A 11 -15.56 -9.24 -2.39
C ALA A 11 -16.93 -9.83 -2.01
N PRO A 12 -18.03 -9.36 -2.65
CA PRO A 12 -19.32 -9.99 -2.44
C PRO A 12 -19.24 -11.48 -2.79
N PRO A 13 -19.88 -12.37 -2.01
CA PRO A 13 -19.86 -13.81 -2.29
C PRO A 13 -20.53 -14.10 -3.64
N LEU A 14 -20.00 -15.08 -4.37
CA LEU A 14 -20.69 -15.63 -5.53
C LEU A 14 -21.75 -16.61 -5.02
N LEU A 15 -23.01 -16.39 -5.39
CA LEU A 15 -24.11 -17.31 -5.10
C LEU A 15 -24.54 -17.96 -6.41
N GLU A 16 -24.47 -19.29 -6.43
CA GLU A 16 -24.91 -20.12 -7.56
C GLU A 16 -26.05 -21.02 -7.08
N GLU A 17 -27.16 -21.03 -7.81
CA GLU A 17 -28.26 -21.95 -7.57
C GLU A 17 -27.99 -23.27 -8.30
N ILE A 18 -27.97 -24.38 -7.56
CA ILE A 18 -27.71 -25.72 -8.09
C ILE A 18 -28.87 -26.62 -7.70
N GLY A 19 -29.95 -26.57 -8.50
CA GLY A 19 -31.19 -27.28 -8.22
C GLY A 19 -31.83 -26.77 -6.93
N THR A 20 -31.96 -27.63 -5.92
CA THR A 20 -32.60 -27.27 -4.63
C THR A 20 -31.64 -26.72 -3.58
N ARG A 21 -30.38 -26.46 -3.92
CA ARG A 21 -29.37 -25.93 -2.99
C ARG A 21 -28.63 -24.73 -3.57
N PHE A 22 -28.11 -23.90 -2.68
CA PHE A 22 -27.22 -22.80 -3.02
C PHE A 22 -25.77 -23.18 -2.74
N ARG A 23 -24.90 -22.96 -3.71
CA ARG A 23 -23.47 -22.92 -3.49
C ARG A 23 -23.08 -21.47 -3.24
N VAL A 24 -22.35 -21.24 -2.15
CA VAL A 24 -21.81 -19.93 -1.80
C VAL A 24 -20.30 -20.02 -1.86
N THR A 25 -19.68 -19.21 -2.71
CA THR A 25 -18.23 -19.10 -2.80
C THR A 25 -17.80 -17.78 -2.17
N LEU A 26 -17.03 -17.87 -1.08
CA LEU A 26 -16.47 -16.72 -0.37
C LEU A 26 -15.04 -16.48 -0.86
N SER A 27 -14.75 -15.29 -1.38
CA SER A 27 -13.38 -14.87 -1.63
C SER A 27 -12.76 -14.36 -0.34
N VAL A 28 -11.63 -14.97 0.04
CA VAL A 28 -10.79 -14.55 1.18
C VAL A 28 -9.70 -13.56 0.77
N VAL A 29 -9.65 -13.19 -0.51
CA VAL A 29 -8.72 -12.17 -0.99
C VAL A 29 -9.23 -10.80 -0.52
N PRO A 30 -8.44 -10.03 0.25
CA PRO A 30 -8.81 -8.68 0.65
C PRO A 30 -9.11 -7.84 -0.58
N THR A 31 -10.34 -7.35 -0.70
CA THR A 31 -10.77 -6.44 -1.77
C THR A 31 -10.39 -5.00 -1.43
N ASN A 32 -10.26 -4.70 -0.14
CA ASN A 32 -9.68 -3.46 0.34
C ASN A 32 -8.18 -3.60 0.59
N ALA A 33 -7.41 -3.83 -0.47
CA ALA A 33 -6.20 -3.03 -0.59
C ALA A 33 -6.71 -1.59 -0.74
N ARG A 34 -6.91 -0.86 0.38
CA ARG A 34 -7.43 0.53 0.39
C ARG A 34 -6.84 1.25 -0.81
N GLU A 35 -7.72 1.55 -1.78
CA GLU A 35 -7.31 2.05 -3.10
C GLU A 35 -6.26 3.12 -2.89
N LEU A 36 -5.13 2.96 -3.58
CA LEU A 36 -4.05 3.92 -3.50
C LEU A 36 -4.62 5.28 -3.93
N ASP A 37 -4.73 6.19 -2.96
CA ASP A 37 -5.15 7.56 -3.20
C ASP A 37 -4.18 8.20 -4.20
N GLU A 38 -4.59 9.25 -4.90
CA GLU A 38 -3.77 9.92 -5.92
C GLU A 38 -2.39 10.32 -5.38
N ARG A 39 -2.32 10.66 -4.09
CA ARG A 39 -1.06 10.96 -3.39
C ARG A 39 -0.18 9.74 -3.21
N ASP A 40 -0.76 8.60 -2.87
CA ASP A 40 -0.02 7.35 -2.67
C ASP A 40 0.52 6.87 -4.03
N GLN A 41 -0.27 6.99 -5.09
CA GLN A 41 0.17 6.73 -6.47
C GLN A 41 1.31 7.68 -6.89
N LYS A 42 1.21 8.98 -6.59
CA LYS A 42 2.28 9.95 -6.85
C LYS A 42 3.58 9.56 -6.13
N ILE A 43 3.51 9.13 -4.87
CA ILE A 43 4.70 8.68 -4.12
C ILE A 43 5.35 7.50 -4.84
N LEU A 44 4.58 6.46 -5.17
CA LEU A 44 5.09 5.25 -5.83
C LEU A 44 5.66 5.55 -7.22
N ALA A 45 4.95 6.32 -8.03
CA ALA A 45 5.42 6.77 -9.35
C ALA A 45 6.75 7.52 -9.23
N SER A 46 6.91 8.34 -8.20
CA SER A 46 8.13 9.11 -7.97
C SER A 46 9.34 8.28 -7.54
N LEU A 47 9.12 7.07 -7.01
CA LEU A 47 10.12 6.12 -6.54
C LEU A 47 10.39 4.98 -7.54
N SER A 48 9.57 4.86 -8.59
CA SER A 48 9.71 3.88 -9.67
C SER A 48 11.06 3.94 -10.39
N GLY A 49 11.75 5.08 -10.34
CA GLY A 49 13.09 5.28 -10.91
C GLY A 49 14.24 4.68 -10.09
N GLY A 50 13.97 3.99 -8.96
CA GLY A 50 15.00 3.39 -8.11
C GLY A 50 15.79 4.39 -7.26
N LYS A 51 15.54 5.70 -7.43
CA LYS A 51 16.15 6.75 -6.61
C LYS A 51 15.36 6.93 -5.31
N GLY A 52 16.03 6.66 -4.19
CA GLY A 52 15.46 6.88 -2.87
C GLY A 52 15.17 8.36 -2.62
N LYS A 53 14.08 8.65 -1.92
CA LYS A 53 13.69 10.02 -1.53
C LYS A 53 13.56 10.16 -0.03
N SER A 54 13.81 11.36 0.48
CA SER A 54 13.63 11.67 1.89
C SER A 54 12.16 11.96 2.22
N THR A 55 11.81 11.93 3.52
CA THR A 55 10.47 12.30 3.99
C THR A 55 10.07 13.71 3.52
N GLN A 56 11.02 14.66 3.54
CA GLN A 56 10.76 16.04 3.18
C GLN A 56 10.46 16.20 1.68
N GLN A 57 11.24 15.55 0.82
CA GLN A 57 11.02 15.54 -0.63
C GLN A 57 9.65 14.96 -1.00
N LEU A 58 9.24 13.89 -0.30
CA LEU A 58 7.92 13.28 -0.50
C LEU A 58 6.80 14.19 0.02
N ALA A 59 7.02 14.88 1.15
CA ALA A 59 6.04 15.81 1.73
C ALA A 59 5.77 17.02 0.83
N GLU A 60 6.82 17.61 0.27
CA GLU A 60 6.73 18.73 -0.68
C GLU A 60 5.98 18.32 -1.95
N MET A 61 6.26 17.13 -2.48
CA MET A 61 5.62 16.61 -3.69
C MET A 61 4.11 16.38 -3.54
N ILE A 62 3.66 15.87 -2.39
CA ILE A 62 2.25 15.56 -2.14
C ILE A 62 1.48 16.70 -1.45
N GLY A 63 2.16 17.80 -1.14
CA GLY A 63 1.59 18.97 -0.49
C GLY A 63 1.09 18.70 0.93
N LEU A 64 1.76 17.82 1.69
CA LEU A 64 1.40 17.48 3.07
C LEU A 64 2.50 17.87 4.05
N SER A 65 2.13 18.02 5.32
CA SER A 65 3.11 18.24 6.38
C SER A 65 3.99 16.99 6.57
N PRO A 66 5.26 17.15 7.00
CA PRO A 66 6.16 16.01 7.23
C PRO A 66 5.57 14.95 8.19
N ARG A 67 4.79 15.38 9.18
CA ARG A 67 4.10 14.48 10.13
C ARG A 67 3.03 13.65 9.43
N ALA A 68 2.17 14.26 8.62
CA ALA A 68 1.14 13.55 7.86
C ALA A 68 1.76 12.59 6.83
N THR A 69 2.84 13.03 6.18
CA THR A 69 3.61 12.20 5.23
C THR A 69 4.20 10.97 5.92
N ARG A 70 4.82 11.10 7.11
CA ARG A 70 5.34 9.95 7.87
C ARG A 70 4.28 8.92 8.20
N THR A 71 3.09 9.34 8.62
CA THR A 71 1.99 8.41 8.91
C THR A 71 1.60 7.63 7.66
N ARG A 72 1.47 8.31 6.51
CA ARG A 72 1.19 7.66 5.22
C ARG A 72 2.29 6.71 4.79
N LEU A 73 3.55 7.13 4.84
CA LEU A 73 4.70 6.29 4.48
C LEU A 73 4.76 5.03 5.34
N ARG A 74 4.48 5.13 6.65
CA ARG A 74 4.42 3.95 7.53
C ARG A 74 3.35 2.96 7.06
N THR A 75 2.16 3.43 6.69
CA THR A 75 1.11 2.55 6.16
C THR A 75 1.47 1.91 4.81
N LEU A 76 2.26 2.59 3.97
CA LEU A 76 2.75 2.02 2.70
C LEU A 76 3.86 0.99 2.93
N ILE A 77 4.71 1.18 3.95
CA ILE A 77 5.71 0.19 4.39
C ILE A 77 5.04 -1.04 5.00
N GLU A 78 4.05 -0.86 5.87
CA GLU A 78 3.26 -1.95 6.48
C GLU A 78 2.55 -2.81 5.42
N ARG A 79 2.25 -2.24 4.25
CA ARG A 79 1.68 -2.95 3.09
C ARG A 79 2.73 -3.58 2.16
N GLY A 80 4.03 -3.40 2.45
CA GLY A 80 5.12 -3.91 1.62
C GLY A 80 5.29 -3.19 0.28
N LEU A 81 4.74 -1.99 0.11
CA LEU A 81 4.88 -1.20 -1.14
C LEU A 81 6.14 -0.33 -1.14
N LEU A 82 6.66 -0.01 0.05
CA LEU A 82 7.86 0.78 0.25
C LEU A 82 8.81 0.08 1.20
N VAL A 83 10.10 0.37 1.04
CA VAL A 83 11.15 -0.01 1.98
C VAL A 83 11.86 1.24 2.46
N GLU A 84 12.11 1.31 3.76
CA GLU A 84 12.93 2.36 4.36
C GLU A 84 14.36 1.89 4.56
N ILE A 85 15.31 2.76 4.25
CA ILE A 85 16.74 2.56 4.51
C ILE A 85 17.22 3.74 5.35
N GLY A 86 17.75 3.42 6.54
CA GLY A 86 18.32 4.39 7.47
C GLY A 86 18.97 3.69 8.66
N SER A 87 19.88 4.40 9.33
CA SER A 87 20.66 3.87 10.44
C SER A 87 19.89 3.80 11.76
N GLY A 88 18.68 4.35 11.82
CA GLY A 88 17.84 4.32 13.02
C GLY A 88 16.53 5.10 12.90
N PRO A 89 15.67 5.05 13.93
CA PRO A 89 14.31 5.61 13.90
C PRO A 89 14.28 7.13 13.66
N GLN A 90 15.32 7.85 14.08
CA GLN A 90 15.46 9.30 13.97
C GLN A 90 16.49 9.73 12.91
N ASP A 91 16.93 8.82 12.04
CA ASP A 91 17.95 9.16 11.04
C ASP A 91 17.46 10.29 10.10
N PRO A 92 18.11 11.47 10.11
CA PRO A 92 17.76 12.57 9.21
C PRO A 92 18.03 12.24 7.74
N ARG A 93 18.88 11.24 7.45
CA ARG A 93 19.21 10.77 6.10
C ARG A 93 18.38 9.58 5.65
N ARG A 94 17.28 9.26 6.35
CA ARG A 94 16.37 8.18 5.98
C ARG A 94 15.79 8.39 4.58
N LEU A 95 15.96 7.37 3.74
CA LEU A 95 15.46 7.31 2.37
C LEU A 95 14.41 6.20 2.24
N TYR A 96 13.44 6.43 1.36
CA TYR A 96 12.41 5.45 1.02
C TYR A 96 12.57 5.02 -0.43
N PHE A 97 12.38 3.74 -0.68
CA PHE A 97 12.49 3.09 -1.99
C PHE A 97 11.20 2.31 -2.29
N SER A 98 10.91 2.11 -3.58
CA SER A 98 9.85 1.19 -4.00
C SER A 98 10.28 -0.26 -3.75
N SER A 99 9.37 -1.11 -3.25
CA SER A 99 9.66 -2.54 -3.02
C SER A 99 9.84 -3.34 -4.32
N GLU A 100 9.22 -2.89 -5.42
CA GLU A 100 9.24 -3.59 -6.72
C GLU A 100 10.63 -3.69 -7.37
N LYS A 101 11.63 -2.93 -6.90
CA LYS A 101 12.95 -2.85 -7.55
C LYS A 101 14.15 -3.21 -6.68
N ILE A 102 13.93 -3.86 -5.54
CA ILE A 102 15.06 -4.22 -4.66
C ILE A 102 15.86 -5.43 -5.19
N GLU A 103 15.37 -6.14 -6.21
CA GLU A 103 16.04 -7.31 -6.79
C GLU A 103 17.38 -7.04 -7.52
N THR A 104 17.83 -5.79 -7.70
CA THR A 104 19.02 -5.51 -8.57
C THR A 104 20.16 -4.69 -7.96
N ALA A 105 20.29 -4.63 -6.63
CA ALA A 105 21.44 -3.98 -5.99
C ALA A 105 22.22 -4.95 -5.09
N SER A 106 22.69 -6.06 -5.67
CA SER A 106 23.78 -6.85 -5.08
C SER A 106 24.60 -7.50 -6.20
N LYS A 107 25.50 -6.73 -6.80
CA LYS A 107 26.71 -7.26 -7.43
C LYS A 107 27.84 -6.24 -7.41
#